data_AF-A0A3Q8RNS1-F1
#
_entry.id   AF-A0A3Q8RNS1-F1
#
_cell.length_a   1.000
_cell.length_b   1.000
_cell.length_c   1.000
_cell.angle_alpha   90.00
_cell.angle_beta   90.00
_cell.angle_gamma   90.00
#
_symmetry.space_group_name_H-M   'P 1'
#
loop_
_entity.id
_entity.type
_entity.pdbx_description
1 polymer ?
#
loop_
_entity_poly.entity_id
_entity_poly.type
_entity_poly.pdbx_seq_one_letter_code
_entity_poly.pdbx_strand_id
1 'polypeptide(L)'
;MLPQVPKMKKIYKRIKINKDLLKTNLPPEELLQNEVSDTIPTGKVIGVYFISYMPPMDTGMRTGETMSRLVPFGISQTDITLKDSRGHLLTETTDIKDYEHKSGGYNEGFKELDFESKNERVTISWETLGNRPICGEFIFEIEAPNPC
;
A
#
# COMPACT_ATOMS: atom_id res chain seq x y z
N MET A 1 17.49 -8.02 40.71
CA MET A 1 16.27 -8.20 39.90
C MET A 1 16.62 -7.79 38.48
N LEU A 2 16.63 -8.71 37.52
CA LEU A 2 16.85 -8.36 36.12
C LEU A 2 15.54 -7.75 35.57
N PRO A 3 15.60 -6.66 34.79
CA PRO A 3 14.41 -6.11 34.14
C PRO A 3 13.86 -7.14 33.17
N GLN A 4 12.60 -7.53 33.34
CA GLN A 4 11.92 -8.38 32.38
C GLN A 4 11.64 -7.53 31.13
N VAL A 5 12.30 -7.86 30.02
CA VAL A 5 11.98 -7.25 28.72
C VAL A 5 10.54 -7.67 28.38
N PRO A 6 9.61 -6.74 28.20
CA PRO A 6 8.25 -7.09 27.81
C PRO A 6 8.31 -7.83 26.47
N LYS A 7 7.72 -9.03 26.41
CA LYS A 7 7.61 -9.78 25.15
C LYS A 7 6.85 -8.89 24.16
N MET A 8 7.44 -8.62 23.00
CA MET A 8 6.75 -7.90 21.93
C MET A 8 5.96 -8.88 21.07
N LYS A 9 4.81 -8.44 20.58
CA LYS A 9 4.01 -9.15 19.57
C LYS A 9 3.97 -8.33 18.28
N LYS A 10 3.94 -9.03 17.15
CA LYS A 10 3.69 -8.43 15.83
C LYS A 10 2.20 -8.42 15.53
N ILE A 11 1.69 -7.26 15.12
CA ILE A 11 0.32 -7.04 14.66
C ILE A 11 0.39 -6.64 13.19
N TYR A 12 -0.50 -7.22 12.37
CA TYR A 12 -0.65 -6.84 10.96
C TYR A 12 -2.00 -6.17 10.76
N LYS A 13 -2.00 -4.86 10.47
CA LYS A 13 -3.22 -4.11 10.15
C LYS A 13 -3.34 -3.99 8.63
N ARG A 14 -4.48 -4.44 8.09
CA ARG A 14 -4.77 -4.40 6.65
C ARG A 14 -5.77 -3.30 6.33
N ILE A 15 -5.46 -2.46 5.34
CA ILE A 15 -6.35 -1.44 4.79
C ILE A 15 -6.57 -1.77 3.32
N LYS A 16 -7.82 -2.00 2.93
CA LYS A 16 -8.19 -2.45 1.57
C LYS A 16 -8.46 -1.27 0.65
N ILE A 17 -7.97 -1.36 -0.58
CA ILE A 17 -8.10 -0.34 -1.62
C ILE A 17 -8.95 -0.90 -2.76
N ASN A 18 -9.98 -0.13 -3.15
CA ASN A 18 -10.85 -0.40 -4.29
C ASN A 18 -11.36 -1.86 -4.39
N LYS A 19 -11.71 -2.48 -3.27
CA LYS A 19 -12.19 -3.87 -3.23
C LYS A 19 -13.42 -4.09 -4.13
N ASP A 20 -14.18 -3.04 -4.40
CA ASP A 20 -15.38 -3.08 -5.25
C ASP A 20 -15.05 -3.37 -6.72
N LEU A 21 -13.81 -3.16 -7.18
CA LEU A 21 -13.32 -3.62 -8.48
C LEU A 21 -13.38 -5.14 -8.64
N LEU A 22 -13.41 -5.89 -7.53
CA LEU A 22 -13.56 -7.35 -7.56
C LEU A 22 -15.01 -7.80 -7.72
N LYS A 23 -15.98 -6.88 -7.67
CA LYS A 23 -17.42 -7.20 -7.59
C LYS A 23 -18.29 -6.45 -8.58
N THR A 24 -17.86 -5.27 -9.04
CA THR A 24 -18.73 -4.31 -9.74
C THR A 24 -18.16 -3.95 -11.11
N ASN A 25 -19.05 -3.56 -12.03
CA ASN A 25 -18.71 -2.89 -13.30
C ASN A 25 -18.52 -1.38 -13.07
N LEU A 26 -17.82 -0.99 -12.00
CA LEU A 26 -17.44 0.41 -11.83
C LEU A 26 -16.50 0.81 -12.98
N PRO A 27 -16.71 1.97 -13.63
CA PRO A 27 -15.76 2.47 -14.62
C PRO A 27 -14.40 2.66 -13.94
N PRO A 28 -13.33 1.99 -14.39
CA PRO A 28 -12.00 2.03 -13.75
C PRO A 28 -11.43 3.45 -13.62
N GLU A 29 -11.88 4.37 -14.48
CA GLU A 29 -11.46 5.76 -14.52
C GLU A 29 -11.83 6.54 -13.25
N GLU A 30 -12.95 6.19 -12.60
CA GLU A 30 -13.40 6.82 -11.35
C GLU A 30 -12.54 6.45 -10.14
N LEU A 31 -11.68 5.43 -10.28
CA LEU A 31 -10.86 4.90 -9.19
C LEU A 31 -9.36 5.16 -9.38
N LEU A 32 -8.99 5.93 -10.40
CA LEU A 32 -7.61 6.35 -10.67
C LEU A 32 -7.08 7.29 -9.59
N GLN A 33 -7.96 8.07 -8.96
CA GLN A 33 -7.59 8.96 -7.87
C GLN A 33 -8.65 8.89 -6.77
N ASN A 34 -8.25 8.50 -5.57
CA ASN A 34 -9.12 8.49 -4.41
C ASN A 34 -8.29 8.38 -3.11
N GLU A 35 -8.99 8.31 -1.99
CA GLU A 35 -8.39 8.06 -0.70
C GLU A 35 -9.23 7.12 0.17
N VAL A 36 -8.57 6.44 1.10
CA VAL A 36 -9.20 5.69 2.18
C VAL A 36 -8.55 6.06 3.49
N SER A 37 -9.30 6.04 4.57
CA SER A 37 -8.74 6.23 5.91
C SER A 37 -9.17 5.11 6.83
N ASP A 38 -8.25 4.67 7.70
CA ASP A 38 -8.51 3.66 8.73
C ASP A 38 -7.61 3.93 9.94
N THR A 39 -7.87 3.24 11.04
CA THR A 39 -7.11 3.37 12.28
C THR A 39 -6.04 2.28 12.39
N ILE A 40 -4.81 2.71 12.62
CA ILE A 40 -3.67 1.86 12.97
C ILE A 40 -3.68 1.66 14.49
N PRO A 41 -3.74 0.42 15.01
CA PRO A 41 -3.80 0.18 16.46
C PRO A 41 -2.53 0.67 17.16
N THR A 42 -2.60 0.83 18.48
CA THR A 42 -1.46 1.25 19.31
C THR A 42 -0.26 0.30 19.17
N GLY A 43 0.92 0.89 18.95
CA GLY A 43 2.20 0.21 18.84
C GLY A 43 3.15 0.97 17.92
N LYS A 44 4.39 0.47 17.82
CA LYS A 44 5.40 0.99 16.90
C LYS A 44 5.15 0.44 15.51
N VAL A 45 4.81 1.29 14.55
CA VAL A 45 4.76 0.91 13.14
C VAL A 45 6.19 0.81 12.64
N ILE A 46 6.56 -0.30 12.01
CA ILE A 46 7.92 -0.56 11.51
C ILE A 46 7.99 -0.66 9.99
N GLY A 47 6.85 -0.80 9.32
CA GLY A 47 6.81 -0.86 7.87
C GLY A 47 5.43 -1.06 7.30
N VAL A 48 5.35 -0.89 5.99
CA VAL A 48 4.15 -1.12 5.20
C VAL A 48 4.51 -1.75 3.86
N TYR A 49 3.64 -2.62 3.36
CA TYR A 49 3.74 -3.20 2.04
C TYR A 49 2.36 -3.35 1.41
N PHE A 50 2.33 -3.48 0.08
CA PHE A 50 1.12 -3.61 -0.72
C PHE A 50 1.03 -5.01 -1.33
N ILE A 51 -0.15 -5.63 -1.21
CA ILE A 51 -0.51 -6.84 -1.96
C ILE A 51 -1.56 -6.47 -2.99
N SER A 52 -1.21 -6.59 -4.27
CA SER A 52 -2.15 -6.44 -5.37
C SER A 52 -3.10 -7.64 -5.43
N TYR A 53 -4.39 -7.37 -5.64
CA TYR A 53 -5.38 -8.40 -5.99
C TYR A 53 -5.57 -8.54 -7.50
N MET A 54 -4.98 -7.65 -8.29
CA MET A 54 -5.04 -7.72 -9.74
C MET A 54 -3.99 -8.70 -10.25
N PRO A 55 -4.32 -9.51 -11.27
CA PRO A 55 -3.35 -10.41 -11.87
C PRO A 55 -2.17 -9.61 -12.44
N PRO A 56 -0.92 -10.12 -12.33
CA PRO A 56 0.21 -9.53 -13.00
C PRO A 56 -0.07 -9.50 -14.51
N MET A 57 0.22 -8.37 -15.14
CA MET A 57 -0.03 -8.21 -16.57
C MET A 57 0.99 -9.05 -17.36
N ASP A 58 0.53 -9.97 -18.20
CA ASP A 58 1.37 -10.57 -19.22
C ASP A 58 1.86 -9.46 -20.16
N THR A 59 3.14 -9.10 -20.09
CA THR A 59 3.82 -8.28 -21.10
C THR A 59 4.10 -9.12 -22.35
N GLY A 60 3.07 -9.81 -22.87
CA GLY A 60 3.14 -10.51 -24.13
C GLY A 60 3.08 -9.49 -25.26
N MET A 61 4.22 -9.22 -25.91
CA MET A 61 4.25 -8.57 -27.21
C MET A 61 3.35 -9.37 -28.17
N ARG A 62 2.12 -8.90 -28.41
CA ARG A 62 1.38 -9.27 -29.62
C ARG A 62 1.96 -8.45 -30.76
N THR A 63 2.80 -9.09 -31.54
CA THR A 63 3.31 -8.58 -32.81
C THR A 63 2.14 -8.33 -33.76
N GLY A 64 1.95 -7.06 -34.11
CA GLY A 64 1.08 -6.62 -35.19
C GLY A 64 -0.22 -6.00 -34.69
N GLU A 65 -0.22 -4.68 -34.51
CA GLU A 65 -1.17 -3.76 -35.15
C GLU A 65 -0.92 -2.31 -34.69
N THR A 66 -0.66 -1.46 -35.69
CA THR A 66 -0.87 -0.02 -35.82
C THR A 66 -0.61 0.89 -34.60
N MET A 67 0.48 1.66 -34.70
CA MET A 67 0.79 2.82 -33.85
C MET A 67 -0.40 3.79 -33.74
N SER A 68 -0.95 3.94 -32.54
CA SER A 68 -1.79 5.08 -32.19
C SER A 68 -1.53 5.50 -30.74
N ARG A 69 -1.07 6.74 -30.60
CA ARG A 69 -0.86 7.55 -29.39
C ARG A 69 0.18 7.05 -28.36
N LEU A 70 1.21 7.89 -28.24
CA LEU A 70 2.35 7.84 -27.33
C LEU A 70 1.94 8.01 -25.85
N VAL A 71 1.37 6.97 -25.26
CA VAL A 71 1.67 6.58 -23.88
C VAL A 71 2.08 5.12 -23.96
N PRO A 72 3.26 4.72 -23.42
CA PRO A 72 3.66 3.33 -23.46
C PRO A 72 2.57 2.50 -22.79
N PHE A 73 1.89 1.65 -23.56
CA PHE A 73 0.65 0.90 -23.26
C PHE A 73 0.77 -0.14 -22.12
N GLY A 74 1.59 0.14 -21.10
CA GLY A 74 1.77 -0.70 -19.92
C GLY A 74 2.51 -0.03 -18.75
N ILE A 75 2.79 1.28 -18.81
CA ILE A 75 3.40 2.00 -17.69
C ILE A 75 2.32 2.81 -16.99
N SER A 76 1.69 2.22 -15.98
CA SER A 76 0.96 2.97 -14.96
C SER A 76 1.95 3.34 -13.86
N GLN A 77 2.07 4.63 -13.58
CA GLN A 77 2.68 5.13 -12.34
C GLN A 77 1.55 5.41 -11.37
N THR A 78 1.65 4.93 -10.14
CA THR A 78 0.66 5.25 -9.10
C THR A 78 1.36 5.82 -7.89
N ASP A 79 1.19 7.12 -7.70
CA ASP A 79 1.75 7.84 -6.58
C ASP A 79 0.89 7.60 -5.34
N ILE A 80 1.50 7.09 -4.28
CA ILE A 80 0.87 6.82 -2.99
C ILE A 80 1.32 7.85 -1.98
N THR A 81 0.35 8.45 -1.30
CA THR A 81 0.59 9.42 -0.23
C THR A 81 -0.05 8.93 1.06
N LEU A 82 0.77 8.76 2.10
CA LEU A 82 0.36 8.34 3.45
C LEU A 82 0.42 9.53 4.41
N LYS A 83 -0.69 9.81 5.10
CA LYS A 83 -0.80 10.92 6.05
C LYS A 83 -1.32 10.47 7.42
N ASP A 84 -0.87 11.15 8.48
CA ASP A 84 -1.45 11.07 9.82
C ASP A 84 -2.78 11.86 9.91
N SER A 85 -3.44 11.79 11.07
CA SER A 85 -4.72 12.50 11.31
C SER A 85 -4.60 14.03 11.25
N ARG A 86 -3.39 14.57 11.34
CA ARG A 86 -3.07 16.00 11.28
C ARG A 86 -2.65 16.44 9.86
N GLY A 87 -2.64 15.51 8.91
CA GLY A 87 -2.24 15.74 7.52
C GLY A 87 -0.73 15.72 7.29
N HIS A 88 0.07 15.33 8.28
CA HIS A 88 1.51 15.18 8.10
C HIS A 88 1.83 13.93 7.29
N LEU A 89 2.78 14.05 6.37
CA LEU A 89 3.27 12.92 5.59
C LEU A 89 4.02 11.93 6.50
N LEU A 90 3.62 10.67 6.42
CA LEU A 90 4.30 9.56 7.10
C LEU A 90 5.50 9.04 6.29
N THR A 91 5.45 9.23 4.98
CA THR A 91 6.53 9.00 4.02
C THR A 91 6.39 10.02 2.89
N GLU A 92 7.48 10.27 2.16
CA GLU A 92 7.39 10.93 0.87
C GLU A 92 6.40 10.20 -0.04
N THR A 93 5.77 10.95 -0.94
CA THR A 93 4.92 10.39 -1.98
C THR A 93 5.78 9.53 -2.91
N THR A 94 5.44 8.25 -3.04
CA THR A 94 6.23 7.27 -3.81
C THR A 94 5.35 6.36 -4.63
N ASP A 95 5.92 5.75 -5.66
CA ASP A 95 5.19 4.84 -6.54
C ASP A 95 4.75 3.57 -5.78
N ILE A 96 3.61 3.00 -6.16
CA ILE A 96 3.07 1.78 -5.54
C ILE A 96 4.06 0.60 -5.60
N LYS A 97 4.95 0.53 -6.60
CA LYS A 97 5.99 -0.51 -6.71
C LYS A 97 7.01 -0.46 -5.58
N ASP A 98 7.18 0.68 -4.91
CA ASP A 98 8.04 0.77 -3.73
C ASP A 98 7.41 0.10 -2.50
N TYR A 99 6.12 -0.21 -2.55
CA TYR A 99 5.41 -0.99 -1.54
C TYR A 99 5.26 -2.47 -1.91
N GLU A 100 5.59 -2.86 -3.15
CA GLU A 100 5.53 -4.25 -3.58
C GLU A 100 6.69 -5.05 -3.01
N HIS A 101 6.39 -6.28 -2.56
CA HIS A 101 7.39 -7.15 -1.97
C HIS A 101 8.38 -7.62 -3.05
N LYS A 102 9.60 -7.07 -3.02
CA LYS A 102 10.72 -7.55 -3.85
C LYS A 102 11.13 -8.94 -3.34
N SER A 103 11.18 -9.93 -4.21
CA SER A 103 11.49 -11.32 -3.85
C SER A 103 12.85 -11.44 -3.14
N GLY A 104 12.84 -11.67 -1.82
CA GLY A 104 14.07 -11.70 -1.00
C GLY A 104 13.85 -12.06 0.48
N GLY A 105 12.86 -12.88 0.83
CA GLY A 105 12.61 -13.29 2.22
C GLY A 105 11.81 -12.28 3.06
N TYR A 106 11.34 -12.76 4.23
CA TYR A 106 10.32 -12.12 5.08
C TYR A 106 10.69 -10.76 5.71
N ASN A 107 11.83 -10.15 5.37
CA ASN A 107 12.34 -8.90 5.96
C ASN A 107 12.89 -7.88 4.95
N GLU A 108 12.91 -8.17 3.63
CA GLU A 108 13.63 -7.34 2.63
C GLU A 108 12.71 -6.61 1.61
N GLY A 109 11.39 -6.58 1.85
CA GLY A 109 10.40 -6.05 0.90
C GLY A 109 9.48 -4.95 1.42
N PHE A 110 9.82 -4.30 2.54
CA PHE A 110 8.95 -3.30 3.18
C PHE A 110 9.41 -1.88 2.89
N LYS A 111 8.45 -0.97 2.70
CA LYS A 111 8.72 0.45 2.89
C LYS A 111 8.80 0.71 4.38
N GLU A 112 9.99 1.05 4.86
CA GLU A 112 10.23 1.36 6.27
C GLU A 112 9.39 2.59 6.67
N LEU A 113 8.67 2.43 7.77
CA LEU A 113 7.95 3.50 8.46
C LEU A 113 8.37 3.41 9.92
N ASP A 114 8.79 4.50 10.52
CA ASP A 114 9.22 4.52 11.92
C ASP A 114 8.41 5.57 12.69
N PHE A 115 7.23 5.17 13.17
CA PHE A 115 6.42 6.04 14.02
C PHE A 115 5.62 5.27 15.06
N GLU A 116 5.35 5.95 16.18
CA GLU A 116 4.53 5.43 17.26
C GLU A 116 3.05 5.74 17.01
N SER A 117 2.23 4.71 16.87
CA SER A 117 0.78 4.84 16.79
C SER A 117 0.15 4.76 18.18
N LYS A 118 -0.82 5.64 18.44
CA LYS A 118 -1.70 5.60 19.62
C LYS A 118 -3.16 5.51 19.19
N ASN A 119 -3.49 4.52 18.37
CA ASN A 119 -4.73 4.47 17.60
C ASN A 119 -4.82 5.61 16.58
N GLU A 120 -3.72 5.82 15.85
CA GLU A 120 -3.61 6.89 14.86
C GLU A 120 -4.51 6.61 13.65
N ARG A 121 -5.24 7.61 13.18
CA ARG A 121 -5.95 7.55 11.89
C ARG A 121 -4.96 7.84 10.78
N VAL A 122 -4.84 6.92 9.83
CA VAL A 122 -3.99 7.08 8.65
C VAL A 122 -4.87 7.21 7.42
N THR A 123 -4.52 8.16 6.56
CA THR A 123 -5.13 8.34 5.24
C THR A 123 -4.16 7.87 4.17
N ILE A 124 -4.62 6.96 3.32
CA ILE A 124 -3.93 6.49 2.13
C ILE A 124 -4.62 7.11 0.93
N SER A 125 -3.93 7.98 0.23
CA SER A 125 -4.39 8.59 -1.01
C SER A 125 -3.54 8.10 -2.17
N TRP A 126 -4.13 7.94 -3.34
CA TRP A 126 -3.43 7.53 -4.54
C TRP A 126 -3.85 8.36 -5.75
N GLU A 127 -2.92 8.51 -6.67
CA GLU A 127 -3.15 9.08 -7.99
C GLU A 127 -2.42 8.22 -9.02
N THR A 128 -3.19 7.59 -9.92
CA THR A 128 -2.65 6.78 -11.00
C THR A 128 -2.60 7.58 -12.29
N LEU A 129 -1.38 7.84 -12.76
CA LEU A 129 -1.12 8.29 -14.12
C LEU A 129 -1.19 7.08 -15.05
N GLY A 130 -2.36 6.87 -15.65
CA GLY A 130 -2.64 5.75 -16.55
C GLY A 130 -4.13 5.46 -16.63
N ASN A 131 -4.47 4.26 -17.09
CA ASN A 131 -5.85 3.78 -17.23
C ASN A 131 -6.18 2.60 -16.31
N ARG A 132 -5.36 2.38 -15.28
CA ARG A 132 -5.46 1.21 -14.39
C ARG A 132 -5.55 1.65 -12.95
N PRO A 133 -6.72 1.54 -12.29
CA PRO A 133 -6.80 1.78 -10.87
C PRO A 133 -6.05 0.68 -10.10
N ILE A 134 -5.65 0.98 -8.88
CA ILE A 134 -5.06 0.00 -7.98
C ILE A 134 -6.16 -0.76 -7.23
N CYS A 135 -5.96 -2.05 -6.98
CA CYS A 135 -6.86 -2.87 -6.17
C CYS A 135 -6.04 -3.85 -5.35
N GLY A 136 -6.19 -3.82 -4.03
CA GLY A 136 -5.33 -4.59 -3.13
C GLY A 136 -5.49 -4.22 -1.68
N GLU A 137 -4.44 -4.47 -0.90
CA GLU A 137 -4.37 -4.06 0.50
C GLU A 137 -2.98 -3.57 0.90
N PHE A 138 -2.95 -2.48 1.65
CA PHE A 138 -1.77 -2.07 2.42
C PHE A 138 -1.77 -2.81 3.75
N ILE A 139 -0.64 -3.41 4.09
CA ILE A 139 -0.45 -4.16 5.33
C ILE A 139 0.63 -3.47 6.14
N PHE A 140 0.24 -2.94 7.30
CA PHE A 140 1.12 -2.29 8.26
C PHE A 140 1.59 -3.33 9.26
N GLU A 141 2.91 -3.39 9.46
CA GLU A 141 3.53 -4.20 10.51
C GLU A 141 3.79 -3.34 11.74
N ILE A 142 3.32 -3.82 12.88
CA ILE A 142 3.26 -3.05 14.12
C ILE A 142 3.80 -3.93 15.26
N GLU A 143 4.80 -3.42 15.98
CA GLU A 143 5.31 -4.00 17.20
C GLU A 143 4.57 -3.41 18.41
N ALA A 144 3.92 -4.26 19.18
CA ALA A 144 3.20 -3.85 20.38
C ALA A 144 3.64 -4.68 21.59
N PRO A 145 3.61 -4.12 22.82
CA PRO A 145 3.82 -4.91 24.01
C PRO A 145 2.76 -6.01 24.11
N ASN A 146 3.17 -7.23 24.43
CA ASN A 146 2.25 -8.31 24.75
C ASN A 146 1.67 -8.04 26.15
N PRO A 147 0.36 -7.82 26.30
CA PRO A 147 -0.22 -7.77 27.63
C PRO A 147 -0.02 -9.13 28.30
N CYS A 148 0.73 -9.14 29.41
CA CYS A 148 0.98 -10.31 30.24
C CYS A 148 -0.31 -10.84 30.86
#